data_AF-A0A016TUR7-F1
#
_entry.id   AF-A0A016TUR7-F1
#
_cell.length_a   1.000
_cell.length_b   1.000
_cell.length_c   1.000
_cell.angle_alpha   90.00
_cell.angle_beta   90.00
_cell.angle_gamma   90.00
#
_symmetry.space_group_name_H-M   'P 1'
#
loop_
_entity.id
_entity.type
_entity.pdbx_description
1 polymer ?
#
loop_
_entity_poly.entity_id
_entity_poly.type
_entity_poly.pdbx_seq_one_letter_code
_entity_poly.pdbx_strand_id
1 'polypeptide(L)' 'MTALRRPDGTITSSKRVMEKVIYDFYSDLFDSHVHLPPYHLSEDEYVIPSVLPSEVRHAIKSVKNRTAPGPDRTGFDPNI' A
#
# COMPACT_ATOMS: atom_id res chain seq x y z
N MET A 1 16.62 29.20 -15.13
CA MET A 1 15.26 29.62 -15.58
C MET A 1 14.54 28.36 -16.01
N THR A 2 13.49 27.95 -15.30
CA THR A 2 12.70 26.74 -15.62
C THR A 2 11.48 27.13 -16.45
N ALA A 3 11.14 26.31 -17.44
CA ALA A 3 10.00 26.52 -18.33
C ALA A 3 9.39 25.16 -18.70
N LEU A 4 8.07 25.11 -18.86
CA LEU A 4 7.35 23.93 -19.30
C LEU A 4 6.97 24.04 -20.76
N ARG A 5 6.98 22.91 -21.47
CA ARG A 5 6.44 22.82 -22.82
C ARG A 5 4.98 22.39 -22.74
N ARG A 6 4.11 23.14 -23.40
CA ARG A 6 2.70 22.80 -23.56
C ARG A 6 2.55 21.69 -24.61
N PRO A 7 1.39 21.00 -24.66
CA PRO A 7 1.09 20.04 -25.72
C PRO A 7 1.14 20.63 -27.13
N ASP A 8 0.78 21.91 -27.27
CA ASP A 8 0.86 22.67 -28.54
C ASP A 8 2.30 23.00 -29.00
N GLY A 9 3.32 22.62 -28.20
CA GLY A 9 4.73 22.84 -28.49
C GLY A 9 5.29 24.15 -27.93
N THR A 10 4.44 25.06 -27.44
CA THR A 10 4.88 26.35 -26.88
C THR A 10 5.63 26.16 -25.56
N ILE A 11 6.74 26.87 -25.37
CA ILE A 11 7.50 26.88 -24.11
C ILE A 11 7.06 28.09 -23.28
N THR A 12 6.75 27.86 -22.00
CA THR A 12 6.29 28.91 -21.07
C THR A 12 7.02 28.86 -19.73
N SER A 13 7.40 30.02 -19.23
CA SER A 13 8.00 30.23 -17.91
C SER A 13 7.06 31.00 -16.95
N SER A 14 5.84 31.32 -17.39
CA SER A 14 4.86 32.02 -16.57
C SER A 14 4.28 31.08 -15.51
N LYS A 15 4.40 31.44 -14.23
CA LYS A 15 3.90 30.63 -13.10
C LYS A 15 2.46 30.15 -13.31
N ARG A 16 1.54 31.07 -13.60
CA ARG A 16 0.11 30.75 -13.79
C ARG A 16 -0.12 29.77 -14.94
N VAL A 17 0.65 29.90 -16.02
CA VAL A 17 0.51 29.02 -17.19
C VAL A 17 1.11 27.65 -16.88
N MET A 18 2.26 27.60 -16.20
CA MET A 18 2.88 26.36 -15.75
C MET A 18 1.97 25.58 -14.80
N GLU A 19 1.35 26.25 -13.83
CA GLU A 19 0.37 25.64 -12.92
C GLU A 19 -0.78 24.98 -13.69
N LYS A 20 -1.31 25.65 -14.72
CA LYS A 20 -2.34 25.07 -15.57
C LYS A 20 -1.85 23.86 -16.36
N VAL A 21 -0.65 23.91 -16.93
CA VAL A 21 -0.07 22.78 -17.69
C VAL A 21 0.08 21.54 -16.79
N ILE A 22 0.52 21.74 -15.55
CA ILE A 22 0.64 20.67 -14.56
C ILE A 22 -0.75 20.11 -14.21
N TYR A 23 -1.72 20.99 -13.97
CA TYR A 23 -3.09 20.58 -13.64
C TYR A 23 -3.74 19.79 -14.76
N ASP A 24 -3.68 20.29 -16.00
CA ASP A 24 -4.22 19.60 -17.18
C ASP A 24 -3.55 18.21 -17.33
N PHE A 25 -2.23 18.13 -17.19
CA PHE A 25 -1.47 16.87 -17.28
C PHE A 25 -1.92 15.82 -16.23
N TYR A 26 -2.04 16.20 -14.96
CA TYR A 26 -2.47 15.27 -13.93
C TYR A 26 -3.95 14.91 -14.07
N SER A 27 -4.78 15.85 -14.52
CA SER A 27 -6.20 15.57 -14.79
C SER A 27 -6.34 14.50 -15.87
N ASP A 28 -5.65 14.66 -17.00
CA ASP A 28 -5.65 13.67 -18.09
C ASP A 28 -5.09 12.32 -17.62
N LEU A 29 -4.05 12.32 -16.78
CA LEU A 29 -3.44 11.09 -16.25
C LEU A 29 -4.42 10.30 -15.39
N PHE A 30 -5.12 10.95 -14.46
CA PHE A 30 -6.06 10.29 -13.55
C PHE A 30 -7.41 9.97 -14.20
N ASP A 31 -7.83 10.76 -15.18
CA ASP A 31 -9.06 10.52 -15.96
C ASP A 31 -8.85 9.45 -17.06
N SER A 32 -7.60 9.22 -17.46
CA SER A 32 -7.25 8.09 -18.31
C SER A 32 -7.41 6.78 -17.54
N HIS A 33 -8.63 6.26 -17.54
CA HIS A 33 -8.93 4.88 -17.17
C HIS A 33 -8.40 3.93 -18.26
N VAL A 34 -7.08 3.92 -18.45
CA VAL A 34 -6.42 2.88 -19.22
C VAL A 34 -6.69 1.59 -18.47
N HIS A 35 -7.39 0.67 -19.14
CA HIS A 35 -7.62 -0.68 -18.65
C HIS A 35 -6.25 -1.38 -18.65
N LEU A 36 -5.46 -1.14 -17.61
CA LEU A 36 -4.21 -1.85 -17.43
C LEU A 36 -4.58 -3.33 -17.26
N PRO A 37 -3.81 -4.25 -17.88
CA PRO A 37 -3.96 -5.66 -17.53
C PRO A 37 -3.78 -5.76 -16.02
N PRO A 38 -4.60 -6.58 -15.33
CA PRO A 38 -4.45 -6.78 -13.90
C PRO A 38 -3.00 -7.07 -13.59
N TYR A 39 -2.39 -6.23 -12.76
CA TYR A 39 -1.05 -6.48 -12.24
C TYR A 39 -1.17 -7.75 -11.42
N HIS A 40 -0.77 -8.89 -12.00
CA HIS A 40 -0.62 -10.12 -11.25
C HIS A 40 0.56 -9.89 -10.31
N LEU A 41 0.24 -9.48 -9.09
CA LEU A 41 1.11 -9.78 -7.97
C LEU A 41 1.24 -11.30 -7.99
N SER A 42 2.35 -11.82 -8.53
CA SER A 42 2.67 -13.24 -8.41
C SER A 42 2.64 -13.54 -6.92
N GLU A 43 1.79 -14.46 -6.51
CA GLU A 43 1.68 -14.90 -5.12
C GLU A 43 3.05 -15.40 -4.57
N ASP A 44 4.00 -15.64 -5.48
CA ASP A 44 5.40 -15.99 -5.23
C ASP A 44 6.25 -14.87 -4.59
N GLU A 45 5.88 -13.59 -4.71
CA GLU A 45 6.66 -12.50 -4.09
C GLU A 45 6.25 -12.25 -2.63
N TYR A 46 5.09 -12.77 -2.22
CA TYR A 46 4.67 -12.84 -0.83
C TYR A 46 4.61 -14.30 -0.39
N VAL A 47 5.78 -14.95 -0.35
CA VAL A 47 5.96 -16.14 0.47
C VAL A 47 5.78 -15.70 1.92
N ILE A 48 4.54 -15.71 2.40
CA ILE A 48 4.25 -15.79 3.83
C ILE A 48 5.06 -17.00 4.28
N PRO A 49 6.09 -16.83 5.14
CA PRO A 49 6.77 -17.98 5.68
C PRO A 49 5.67 -18.82 6.31
N SER A 50 5.56 -20.08 5.92
CA SER A 50 4.72 -21.02 6.62
C SER A 50 5.34 -21.22 8.00
N VAL A 51 5.24 -20.23 8.90
CA VAL A 51 5.21 -20.53 10.32
C VAL A 51 4.04 -21.47 10.42
N LEU A 52 4.36 -22.77 10.53
CA LEU A 52 3.37 -23.78 10.27
C LEU A 52 2.24 -23.49 11.25
N PRO A 53 0.98 -23.54 10.83
CA PRO A 53 -0.13 -23.43 11.77
C PRO A 53 0.06 -24.37 12.96
N SER A 54 0.80 -25.47 12.80
CA SER A 54 1.27 -26.34 13.89
C SER A 54 2.27 -25.70 14.86
N GLU A 55 3.28 -24.94 14.42
CA GLU A 55 4.17 -24.19 15.32
C GLU A 55 3.42 -23.12 16.11
N VAL A 56 2.52 -22.37 15.45
CA VAL A 56 1.71 -21.36 16.14
C VAL A 56 0.82 -22.01 17.20
N ARG A 57 0.10 -23.08 16.83
CA ARG A 57 -0.72 -23.85 17.78
C ARG A 57 0.11 -24.48 18.90
N HIS A 58 1.31 -24.95 18.59
CA HIS A 58 2.20 -25.57 19.57
C HIS A 58 2.74 -24.53 20.56
N ALA A 59 3.16 -23.36 20.08
CA ALA A 59 3.61 -22.25 20.92
C ALA A 59 2.48 -21.74 21.82
N ILE A 60 1.28 -21.54 21.27
CA ILE A 60 0.10 -21.14 22.05
C ILE A 60 -0.22 -22.17 23.14
N LYS A 61 -0.19 -23.46 22.81
CA LYS A 61 -0.44 -24.55 23.77
C LYS A 61 0.68 -24.73 24.79
N SER A 62 1.92 -24.35 24.45
CA SER A 62 3.08 -24.45 25.34
C SER A 62 3.21 -23.28 26.31
N VAL A 63 2.52 -22.16 26.06
CA VAL A 63 2.40 -21.06 27.02
C VAL A 63 1.72 -21.56 28.30
N LYS A 64 2.40 -21.40 29.44
CA LYS A 64 1.90 -21.78 30.75
C LYS A 64 0.72 -20.88 31.13
N ASN A 65 -0.45 -21.47 31.41
CA ASN A 65 -1.73 -20.80 31.74
C ASN A 65 -1.76 -19.99 33.06
N ARG A 66 -0.62 -19.47 33.53
CA ARG A 66 -0.52 -18.71 34.78
C ARG A 66 0.09 -17.32 34.61
N THR A 67 0.21 -16.84 33.38
CA THR A 67 0.56 -15.44 33.15
C THR A 67 -0.69 -14.60 33.42
N ALA A 68 -0.63 -13.77 34.46
CA ALA A 68 -1.67 -12.79 34.73
C ALA A 68 -1.87 -11.93 33.46
N PRO A 69 -3.11 -11.63 33.05
CA PRO A 69 -3.35 -10.75 31.92
C PRO A 69 -2.58 -9.45 32.11
N GLY A 70 -1.94 -8.97 31.05
CA GLY A 70 -1.33 -7.66 31.07
C GLY A 70 -2.37 -6.57 31.39
N PRO A 71 -1.92 -5.35 31.71
CA PRO A 71 -2.82 -4.22 31.98
C PRO A 71 -3.76 -3.88 30.82
N ASP A 72 -3.51 -4.44 29.63
CA ASP A 72 -4.32 -4.40 28.41
C ASP A 72 -5.57 -5.30 28.44
N ARG A 73 -5.76 -6.12 29.50
CA ARG A 73 -6.97 -6.94 29.76
C ARG A 73 -7.31 -7.95 28.66
N THR A 74 -6.40 -8.25 27.74
CA THR A 74 -6.59 -9.33 26.77
C THR A 74 -6.27 -10.65 27.45
N GLY A 75 -7.27 -11.21 28.13
CA GLY A 75 -7.22 -12.59 28.59
C GLY A 75 -7.10 -13.53 27.41
N PHE A 76 -6.21 -14.53 27.53
CA PHE A 76 -6.11 -15.60 26.55
C PHE A 76 -7.38 -16.47 26.65
N ASP A 77 -8.28 -16.37 25.66
CA ASP A 77 -9.44 -17.27 25.53
C ASP A 77 -9.06 -18.41 24.57
N PRO A 78 -8.93 -19.66 25.07
CA PRO A 78 -8.59 -20.80 24.22
C PRO A 78 -9.73 -21.27 23.30
N ASN A 79 -10.91 -20.64 23.29
CA ASN A 79 -12.09 -21.06 22.49
C ASN A 79 -12.54 -20.05 21.41
N ILE A 80 -11.70 -19.08 21.03
CA ILE A 80 -11.91 -18.24 19.83
C ILE A 80 -10.94 -18.65 18.73
#